data_AF-A0A843RNX5-F1
#
_entry.id   AF-A0A843RNX5-F1
#
_cell.length_a   1.000
_cell.length_b   1.000
_cell.length_c   1.000
_cell.angle_alpha   90.00
_cell.angle_beta   90.00
_cell.angle_gamma   90.00
#
_symmetry.space_group_name_H-M   'P 1'
#
loop_
_entity.id
_entity.type
_entity.pdbx_description
1 polymer ?
#
loop_
_entity_poly.entity_id
_entity_poly.type
_entity_poly.pdbx_seq_one_letter_code
_entity_poly.pdbx_strand_id
1 'polypeptide(L)'
;GLVPTLIFGIPGSGSMAVFLGGIALLGYDPGPHMVRHNLDITYTIVWSLAFANVLGAGLCIALSSQIARLTTIRFTLVAPFLFMVIAFASFQSSQSLGDLAALMAVGVLGIFLRRFEFSRPAFLIGFVLSAQAESFSNMANQIAGSRFRQGLMEGLDYVASPIVLVILALTIVSVIIGIRQGKHILGSDTPPTGGKRAPMIFLLCIIGYLLVAWLDAMSISRVGDKIFPVTVGLVTLVGAFALLVGMIRAPEKHVLFADSEKGGEDADAPHGLWATLAWFAFLLVLSSLLGFILAITIFFIAFLRIRAQVSWLRTGILMTVSIVFICFLAGTLGRDFPPGLLQEFVRLPWPLT
;
A
#
# COMPACT_ATOMS: atom_id res chain seq x y z
N GLY A 1 14.77 11.01 8.33
CA GLY A 1 14.17 9.67 8.17
C GLY A 1 15.20 8.58 7.89
N LEU A 2 16.04 8.77 6.88
CA LEU A 2 16.98 7.76 6.40
C LEU A 2 18.11 7.40 7.38
N VAL A 3 18.61 8.37 8.18
CA VAL A 3 19.69 8.12 9.15
C VAL A 3 19.28 7.09 10.23
N PRO A 4 18.15 7.25 10.96
CA PRO A 4 17.67 6.19 11.86
C PRO A 4 17.36 4.87 11.15
N THR A 5 16.85 4.96 9.93
CA THR A 5 16.44 3.80 9.12
C THR A 5 17.64 2.92 8.77
N LEU A 6 18.76 3.48 8.30
CA LEU A 6 19.97 2.72 7.96
C LEU A 6 20.74 2.24 9.19
N ILE A 7 20.82 3.06 10.24
CA ILE A 7 21.63 2.75 11.43
C ILE A 7 20.93 1.70 12.31
N PHE A 8 19.62 1.81 12.46
CA PHE A 8 18.85 0.93 13.37
C PHE A 8 18.00 -0.10 12.63
N GLY A 9 17.87 -0.02 11.30
CA GLY A 9 16.95 -0.88 10.55
C GLY A 9 15.47 -0.55 10.81
N ILE A 10 15.17 0.58 11.46
CA ILE A 10 13.81 0.96 11.86
C ILE A 10 13.32 2.14 10.99
N PRO A 11 12.30 1.95 10.15
CA PRO A 11 11.85 2.99 9.23
C PRO A 11 11.09 4.09 9.96
N GLY A 12 11.45 5.34 9.66
CA GLY A 12 10.75 6.52 10.20
C GLY A 12 9.48 6.91 9.44
N SER A 13 9.17 6.29 8.29
CA SER A 13 8.00 6.55 7.45
C SER A 13 7.71 5.37 6.52
N GLY A 14 6.51 5.31 5.94
CA GLY A 14 6.15 4.27 4.96
C GLY A 14 7.05 4.23 3.72
N SER A 15 7.53 5.38 3.24
CA SER A 15 8.51 5.42 2.14
C SER A 15 9.86 4.82 2.52
N MET A 16 10.30 5.00 3.77
CA MET A 16 11.55 4.43 4.29
C MET A 16 11.43 2.93 4.54
N ALA A 17 10.23 2.43 4.87
CA ALA A 17 9.93 1.00 4.95
C ALA A 17 10.15 0.30 3.60
N VAL A 18 9.60 0.88 2.51
CA VAL A 18 9.80 0.35 1.15
C VAL A 18 11.27 0.34 0.78
N PHE A 19 12.01 1.39 1.16
CA PHE A 19 13.45 1.46 0.95
C PHE A 19 14.23 0.36 1.69
N LEU A 20 13.91 0.08 2.97
CA LEU A 20 14.50 -1.04 3.71
C LEU A 20 14.20 -2.38 3.04
N GLY A 21 12.95 -2.60 2.62
CA GLY A 21 12.56 -3.80 1.89
C GLY A 21 13.36 -3.96 0.58
N GLY A 22 13.57 -2.87 -0.16
CA GLY A 22 14.40 -2.87 -1.37
C GLY A 22 15.87 -3.20 -1.11
N ILE A 23 16.46 -2.67 -0.03
CA ILE A 23 17.84 -2.99 0.37
C ILE A 23 17.97 -4.46 0.79
N ALA A 24 16.98 -4.99 1.50
CA ALA A 24 16.93 -6.40 1.87
C ALA A 24 16.87 -7.32 0.63
N LEU A 25 16.12 -6.94 -0.41
CA LEU A 25 16.09 -7.67 -1.68
C LEU A 25 17.43 -7.67 -2.42
N LEU A 26 18.26 -6.64 -2.22
CA LEU A 26 19.61 -6.56 -2.75
C LEU A 26 20.64 -7.35 -1.92
N GLY A 27 20.21 -8.06 -0.87
CA GLY A 27 21.07 -8.89 -0.02
C GLY A 27 21.79 -8.12 1.09
N TYR A 28 21.35 -6.90 1.39
CA TYR A 28 21.93 -6.09 2.46
C TYR A 28 20.96 -6.03 3.65
N ASP A 29 21.49 -6.30 4.85
CA ASP A 29 20.73 -6.18 6.10
C ASP A 29 20.96 -4.81 6.74
N PRO A 30 20.04 -3.84 6.57
CA PRO A 30 20.16 -2.51 7.16
C PRO A 30 20.18 -2.59 8.69
N GLY A 31 21.05 -1.79 9.31
CA GLY A 31 21.28 -1.79 10.75
C GLY A 31 22.76 -1.59 11.11
N PRO A 32 23.14 -1.83 12.39
CA PRO A 32 24.51 -1.62 12.84
C PRO A 32 25.54 -2.48 12.10
N HIS A 33 25.10 -3.64 11.58
CA HIS A 33 25.94 -4.53 10.79
C HIS A 33 26.37 -3.89 9.47
N MET A 34 25.45 -3.29 8.72
CA MET A 34 25.72 -2.62 7.44
C MET A 34 26.61 -1.39 7.62
N VAL A 35 26.39 -0.60 8.67
CA VAL A 35 27.24 0.57 8.97
C VAL A 35 28.67 0.17 9.35
N ARG A 36 28.90 -1.05 9.83
CA ARG A 36 30.23 -1.56 10.22
C ARG A 36 30.95 -2.34 9.13
N HIS A 37 30.22 -3.15 8.35
CA HIS A 37 30.81 -4.06 7.36
C HIS A 37 30.64 -3.58 5.91
N ASN A 38 29.69 -2.68 5.65
CA ASN A 38 29.39 -2.13 4.32
C ASN A 38 29.44 -0.59 4.37
N LEU A 39 30.56 -0.03 4.85
CA LEU A 39 30.73 1.43 4.98
C LEU A 39 30.60 2.12 3.64
N ASP A 40 31.22 1.55 2.62
CA ASP A 40 31.27 2.05 1.25
C ASP A 40 29.84 2.24 0.71
N ILE A 41 29.01 1.22 0.85
CA ILE A 41 27.59 1.27 0.46
C ILE A 41 26.82 2.28 1.29
N THR A 42 27.05 2.30 2.60
CA THR A 42 26.40 3.25 3.52
C THR A 42 26.71 4.69 3.12
N TYR A 43 27.98 5.01 2.83
CA TYR A 43 28.40 6.34 2.38
C TYR A 43 27.86 6.67 0.99
N THR A 44 27.85 5.72 0.05
CA THR A 44 27.23 5.92 -1.27
C THR A 44 25.75 6.26 -1.13
N ILE A 45 25.00 5.58 -0.27
CA ILE A 45 23.58 5.87 -0.02
C ILE A 45 23.41 7.27 0.58
N VAL A 46 24.20 7.64 1.58
CA VAL A 46 24.11 8.94 2.26
C VAL A 46 24.42 10.09 1.29
N TRP A 47 25.52 9.99 0.53
CA TRP A 47 25.90 11.02 -0.44
C TRP A 47 24.95 11.08 -1.64
N SER A 48 24.46 9.92 -2.13
CA SER A 48 23.46 9.89 -3.19
C SER A 48 22.15 10.54 -2.75
N LEU A 49 21.71 10.32 -1.50
CA LEU A 49 20.53 11.00 -0.97
C LEU A 49 20.76 12.50 -0.83
N ALA A 50 21.92 12.92 -0.30
CA ALA A 50 22.25 14.33 -0.18
C ALA A 50 22.20 15.03 -1.55
N PHE A 51 22.83 14.42 -2.56
CA PHE A 51 22.82 14.94 -3.93
C PHE A 51 21.43 14.91 -4.56
N ALA A 52 20.67 13.81 -4.38
CA ALA A 52 19.30 13.68 -4.87
C ALA A 52 18.37 14.73 -4.24
N ASN A 53 18.54 15.07 -2.96
CA ASN A 53 17.76 16.12 -2.31
C ASN A 53 18.12 17.51 -2.84
N VAL A 54 19.40 17.80 -3.07
CA VAL A 54 19.84 19.09 -3.63
C VAL A 54 19.33 19.25 -5.07
N LEU A 55 19.56 18.25 -5.92
CA LEU A 55 19.06 18.25 -7.29
C LEU A 55 17.52 18.25 -7.34
N GLY A 56 16.89 17.45 -6.49
CA GLY A 56 15.45 17.36 -6.37
C GLY A 56 14.83 18.68 -5.94
N ALA A 57 15.42 19.38 -4.97
CA ALA A 57 14.99 20.71 -4.56
C ALA A 57 15.13 21.72 -5.71
N GLY A 58 16.27 21.73 -6.41
CA GLY A 58 16.48 22.58 -7.57
C GLY A 58 15.46 22.33 -8.68
N LEU A 59 15.21 21.05 -8.99
CA LEU A 59 14.22 20.65 -9.99
C LEU A 59 12.78 20.98 -9.55
N CYS A 60 12.45 20.79 -8.27
CA CYS A 60 11.14 21.15 -7.73
C CYS A 60 10.88 22.66 -7.83
N ILE A 61 11.89 23.49 -7.51
CA ILE A 61 11.77 24.95 -7.64
C ILE A 61 11.56 25.31 -9.12
N ALA A 62 12.39 24.76 -10.01
CA ALA A 62 12.31 25.02 -11.44
C ALA A 62 10.98 24.58 -12.07
N LEU A 63 10.45 23.42 -11.65
CA LEU A 63 9.21 22.85 -12.18
C LEU A 63 7.94 23.29 -11.44
N SER A 64 8.06 23.97 -10.30
CA SER A 64 6.90 24.29 -9.44
C SER A 64 5.82 25.06 -10.21
N SER A 65 6.22 25.99 -11.08
CA SER A 65 5.29 26.78 -11.90
C SER A 65 4.54 25.92 -12.93
N GLN A 66 5.23 24.98 -13.60
CA GLN A 66 4.55 24.06 -14.53
C GLN A 66 3.64 23.07 -13.78
N ILE A 67 4.10 22.53 -12.66
CA ILE A 67 3.33 21.57 -11.85
C ILE A 67 2.08 22.23 -11.28
N ALA A 68 2.18 23.48 -10.80
CA ALA A 68 1.03 24.25 -10.33
C ALA A 68 0.00 24.52 -11.46
N ARG A 69 0.42 24.60 -12.72
CA ARG A 69 -0.54 24.67 -13.84
C ARG A 69 -1.27 23.35 -14.05
N LEU A 70 -0.63 22.21 -13.78
CA LEU A 70 -1.25 20.90 -13.92
C LEU A 70 -2.47 20.74 -13.00
N THR A 71 -2.46 21.37 -11.82
CA THR A 71 -3.59 21.33 -10.88
C THR A 71 -4.81 22.13 -11.35
N THR A 72 -4.67 22.96 -12.39
CA THR A 72 -5.80 23.67 -13.00
C THR A 72 -6.49 22.86 -14.10
N ILE A 73 -5.88 21.74 -14.53
CA ILE A 73 -6.48 20.85 -15.51
C ILE A 73 -7.61 20.05 -14.87
N ARG A 74 -8.74 19.96 -15.57
CA ARG A 74 -9.90 19.16 -15.13
C ARG A 74 -9.47 17.71 -14.93
N PHE A 75 -9.66 17.17 -13.72
CA PHE A 75 -9.27 15.81 -13.35
C PHE A 75 -9.81 14.73 -14.32
N THR A 76 -10.99 14.94 -14.91
CA THR A 76 -11.59 14.05 -15.91
C THR A 76 -10.75 13.88 -17.18
N LEU A 77 -9.83 14.80 -17.50
CA LEU A 77 -8.90 14.66 -18.62
C LEU A 77 -7.63 13.89 -18.23
N VAL A 78 -7.23 13.95 -16.96
CA VAL A 78 -6.01 13.34 -16.43
C VAL A 78 -6.26 11.88 -16.02
N ALA A 79 -7.46 11.59 -15.51
CA ALA A 79 -7.87 10.26 -15.04
C ALA A 79 -7.59 9.10 -16.02
N PRO A 80 -7.89 9.17 -17.34
CA PRO A 80 -7.64 8.05 -18.23
C PRO A 80 -6.15 7.74 -18.42
N PHE A 81 -5.29 8.78 -18.40
CA PHE A 81 -3.84 8.60 -18.41
C PHE A 81 -3.33 7.96 -17.12
N LEU A 82 -3.87 8.36 -15.97
CA LEU A 82 -3.54 7.73 -14.69
C LEU A 82 -3.91 6.24 -14.69
N PHE A 83 -5.11 5.89 -15.13
CA PHE A 83 -5.52 4.48 -15.21
C PHE A 83 -4.63 3.66 -16.14
N MET A 84 -4.25 4.21 -17.30
CA MET A 84 -3.32 3.57 -18.22
C MET A 84 -1.97 3.30 -17.58
N VAL A 85 -1.35 4.31 -16.97
CA VAL A 85 -0.01 4.19 -16.38
C VAL A 85 -0.02 3.23 -15.19
N ILE A 86 -1.02 3.32 -14.31
CA ILE A 86 -1.14 2.44 -13.14
C ILE A 86 -1.37 0.98 -13.59
N ALA A 87 -2.25 0.76 -14.56
CA ALA A 87 -2.47 -0.58 -15.10
C ALA A 87 -1.19 -1.14 -15.73
N PHE A 88 -0.52 -0.38 -16.58
CA PHE A 88 0.75 -0.79 -17.20
C PHE A 88 1.83 -1.09 -16.15
N ALA A 89 1.96 -0.24 -15.12
CA ALA A 89 2.93 -0.43 -14.05
C ALA A 89 2.68 -1.72 -13.27
N SER A 90 1.42 -2.06 -12.98
CA SER A 90 1.09 -3.32 -12.28
C SER A 90 1.50 -4.56 -13.06
N PHE A 91 1.42 -4.51 -14.40
CA PHE A 91 1.79 -5.62 -15.28
C PHE A 91 3.30 -5.82 -15.45
N GLN A 92 4.11 -4.80 -15.18
CA GLN A 92 5.56 -4.89 -15.39
C GLN A 92 6.20 -6.01 -14.56
N SER A 93 5.62 -6.36 -13.41
CA SER A 93 6.17 -7.38 -12.51
C SER A 93 6.07 -8.78 -13.12
N SER A 94 4.86 -9.29 -13.35
CA SER A 94 4.63 -10.71 -13.65
C SER A 94 4.03 -10.95 -15.04
N GLN A 95 3.75 -9.90 -15.82
CA GLN A 95 3.07 -9.96 -17.13
C GLN A 95 1.78 -10.78 -17.10
N SER A 96 1.09 -10.82 -15.95
CA SER A 96 -0.09 -11.67 -15.74
C SER A 96 -1.35 -10.82 -15.53
N LEU A 97 -2.49 -11.30 -16.04
CA LEU A 97 -3.80 -10.70 -15.75
C LEU A 97 -4.12 -10.71 -14.25
N GLY A 98 -3.51 -11.62 -13.48
CA GLY A 98 -3.60 -11.67 -12.02
C GLY A 98 -3.09 -10.40 -11.34
N ASP A 99 -2.07 -9.75 -11.89
CA ASP A 99 -1.52 -8.50 -11.33
C ASP A 99 -2.55 -7.37 -11.38
N LEU A 100 -3.36 -7.31 -12.44
CA LEU A 100 -4.40 -6.30 -12.59
C LEU A 100 -5.59 -6.57 -11.66
N ALA A 101 -5.94 -7.84 -11.46
CA ALA A 101 -6.94 -8.24 -10.46
C ALA A 101 -6.47 -7.92 -9.03
N ALA A 102 -5.20 -8.15 -8.72
CA ALA A 102 -4.60 -7.78 -7.44
C ALA A 102 -4.60 -6.25 -7.24
N LEU A 103 -4.22 -5.49 -8.28
CA LEU A 103 -4.29 -4.03 -8.26
C LEU A 103 -5.71 -3.53 -7.96
N MET A 104 -6.72 -4.12 -8.60
CA MET A 104 -8.13 -3.82 -8.33
C MET A 104 -8.50 -4.11 -6.87
N ALA A 105 -8.18 -5.31 -6.38
CA ALA A 105 -8.51 -5.74 -5.03
C ALA A 105 -7.87 -4.83 -3.97
N VAL A 106 -6.58 -4.54 -4.11
CA VAL A 106 -5.83 -3.66 -3.18
C VAL A 106 -6.29 -2.21 -3.32
N GLY A 107 -6.60 -1.74 -4.54
CA GLY A 107 -7.14 -0.40 -4.78
C GLY A 107 -8.51 -0.20 -4.13
N VAL A 108 -9.41 -1.17 -4.26
CA VAL A 108 -10.73 -1.18 -3.61
C VAL A 108 -10.57 -1.20 -2.08
N LEU A 109 -9.70 -2.05 -1.54
CA LEU A 109 -9.38 -2.06 -0.11
C LEU A 109 -8.90 -0.67 0.36
N GLY A 110 -7.97 -0.05 -0.38
CA GLY A 110 -7.44 1.28 -0.05
C GLY A 110 -8.51 2.38 -0.08
N ILE A 111 -9.47 2.28 -1.00
CA ILE A 111 -10.63 3.20 -1.05
C ILE A 111 -11.52 3.02 0.18
N PHE A 112 -11.82 1.78 0.59
CA PHE A 112 -12.60 1.55 1.80
C PHE A 112 -11.87 1.97 3.08
N LEU A 113 -10.56 1.75 3.16
CA LEU A 113 -9.75 2.24 4.27
C LEU A 113 -9.84 3.78 4.37
N ARG A 114 -9.74 4.50 3.24
CA ARG A 114 -9.95 5.95 3.22
C ARG A 114 -11.37 6.33 3.66
N ARG A 115 -12.38 5.69 3.06
CA ARG A 115 -13.80 6.01 3.26
C ARG A 115 -14.21 5.95 4.73
N PHE A 116 -13.71 4.96 5.46
CA PHE A 116 -14.03 4.73 6.87
C PHE A 116 -12.95 5.24 7.84
N GLU A 117 -12.08 6.16 7.41
CA GLU A 117 -11.04 6.80 8.23
C GLU A 117 -10.02 5.81 8.86
N PHE A 118 -9.79 4.66 8.23
CA PHE A 118 -8.67 3.79 8.57
C PHE A 118 -7.36 4.33 7.98
N SER A 119 -6.29 4.30 8.77
CA SER A 119 -4.98 4.81 8.36
C SER A 119 -4.34 3.94 7.27
N ARG A 120 -4.46 4.37 6.01
CA ARG A 120 -3.76 3.77 4.85
C ARG A 120 -2.24 3.72 5.05
N PRO A 121 -1.56 4.77 5.55
CA PRO A 121 -0.13 4.70 5.80
C PRO A 121 0.25 3.65 6.85
N ALA A 122 -0.53 3.50 7.92
CA ALA A 122 -0.27 2.48 8.94
C ALA A 122 -0.40 1.06 8.37
N PHE A 123 -1.42 0.82 7.53
CA PHE A 123 -1.59 -0.45 6.83
C PHE A 123 -0.39 -0.77 5.94
N LEU A 124 0.07 0.20 5.12
CA LEU A 124 1.23 0.01 4.25
C LEU A 124 2.53 -0.25 5.02
N ILE A 125 2.75 0.45 6.13
CA ILE A 125 3.91 0.22 7.01
C ILE A 125 3.88 -1.22 7.55
N GLY A 126 2.73 -1.67 8.08
CA GLY A 126 2.58 -3.03 8.57
C GLY A 126 2.81 -4.09 7.47
N PHE A 127 2.27 -3.86 6.27
CA PHE A 127 2.43 -4.75 5.14
C PHE A 127 3.90 -4.92 4.74
N VAL A 128 4.62 -3.81 4.53
CA VAL A 128 6.02 -3.85 4.07
C VAL A 128 6.95 -4.42 5.15
N LEU A 129 6.70 -4.13 6.42
CA LEU A 129 7.56 -4.59 7.53
C LEU A 129 7.28 -6.03 7.97
N SER A 130 6.16 -6.61 7.55
CA SER A 130 5.70 -7.92 8.04
C SER A 130 6.77 -9.00 7.92
N ALA A 131 7.40 -9.14 6.75
CA ALA A 131 8.42 -10.15 6.49
C ALA A 131 9.69 -9.97 7.34
N GLN A 132 10.18 -8.73 7.47
CA GLN A 132 11.34 -8.46 8.34
C GLN A 132 10.98 -8.67 9.82
N ALA A 133 9.82 -8.21 10.26
CA ALA A 133 9.35 -8.39 11.63
C ALA A 133 9.20 -9.87 11.99
N GLU A 134 8.68 -10.68 11.07
CA GLU A 134 8.60 -12.13 11.21
C GLU A 134 9.98 -12.77 11.34
N SER A 135 10.91 -12.42 10.44
CA SER A 135 12.29 -12.93 10.47
C SER A 135 13.00 -12.62 11.80
N PHE A 136 12.92 -11.37 12.27
CA PHE A 136 13.52 -10.97 13.55
C PHE A 136 12.83 -11.63 14.74
N SER A 137 11.51 -11.80 14.71
CA SER A 137 10.76 -12.51 15.75
C SER A 137 11.16 -13.98 15.82
N ASN A 138 11.30 -14.64 14.67
CA ASN A 138 11.73 -16.03 14.58
C ASN A 138 13.17 -16.20 15.06
N MET A 139 14.08 -15.27 14.76
CA MET A 139 15.44 -15.28 15.27
C MET A 139 15.48 -15.12 16.79
N ALA A 140 14.74 -14.14 17.33
CA ALA A 140 14.64 -13.93 18.77
C ALA A 140 14.08 -15.16 19.50
N ASN A 141 13.04 -15.78 18.95
CA ASN A 141 12.45 -17.00 19.51
C ASN A 141 13.42 -18.20 19.48
N GLN A 142 14.21 -18.36 18.42
CA GLN A 142 15.22 -19.42 18.35
C GLN A 142 16.33 -19.24 19.39
N ILE A 143 16.81 -18.00 19.58
CA ILE A 143 17.82 -17.67 20.59
C ILE A 143 17.25 -17.94 21.99
N ALA A 144 16.06 -17.43 22.28
CA ALA A 144 15.37 -17.66 23.55
C ALA A 144 15.18 -19.17 23.80
N GLY A 145 14.65 -19.91 22.83
CA GLY A 145 14.45 -21.35 22.92
C GLY A 145 15.75 -22.14 23.14
N SER A 146 16.88 -21.68 22.59
CA SER A 146 18.19 -22.28 22.87
C SER A 146 18.61 -22.08 24.33
N ARG A 147 18.46 -20.87 24.87
CA ARG A 147 18.79 -20.54 26.27
C ARG A 147 17.90 -21.27 27.27
N PHE A 148 16.58 -21.29 27.02
CA PHE A 148 15.63 -22.01 27.88
C PHE A 148 15.85 -23.54 27.87
N ARG A 149 16.43 -24.10 26.80
CA ARG A 149 16.84 -25.52 26.77
C ARG A 149 18.08 -25.81 27.61
N GLN A 150 18.97 -24.83 27.78
CA GLN A 150 20.18 -24.98 28.60
C GLN A 150 19.84 -24.93 30.10
N GLY A 151 18.89 -24.09 30.49
CA GLY A 151 18.32 -24.09 31.83
C GLY A 151 17.29 -22.99 32.02
N LEU A 152 16.37 -23.18 32.98
CA LEU A 152 15.33 -22.19 33.29
C LEU A 152 15.95 -20.88 33.79
N MET A 153 17.01 -20.96 34.61
CA MET A 153 17.76 -19.78 35.07
C MET A 153 18.43 -19.03 33.91
N GLU A 154 19.07 -19.74 32.98
CA GLU A 154 19.73 -19.11 31.82
C GLU A 154 18.73 -18.43 30.86
N GLY A 155 17.53 -18.99 30.72
CA GLY A 155 16.44 -18.36 29.99
C GLY A 155 15.93 -17.09 30.67
N LEU A 156 15.79 -17.11 32.00
CA LEU A 156 15.40 -15.93 32.77
C LEU A 156 16.47 -14.84 32.74
N ASP A 157 17.75 -15.20 32.79
CA ASP A 157 18.87 -14.25 32.68
C ASP A 157 18.88 -13.55 31.31
N TYR A 158 18.53 -14.26 30.24
CA TYR A 158 18.38 -13.66 28.91
C TYR A 158 17.25 -12.63 28.87
N VAL A 159 16.08 -12.94 29.45
CA VAL A 159 14.91 -12.03 29.49
C VAL A 159 15.17 -10.85 30.43
N ALA A 160 15.87 -11.07 31.54
CA ALA A 160 16.26 -10.04 32.51
C ALA A 160 17.49 -9.24 32.09
N SER A 161 18.03 -9.48 30.89
CA SER A 161 19.14 -8.71 30.34
C SER A 161 18.79 -7.21 30.33
N PRO A 162 19.72 -6.33 30.75
CA PRO A 162 19.48 -4.88 30.80
C PRO A 162 18.97 -4.30 29.47
N ILE A 163 19.46 -4.83 28.34
CA ILE A 163 19.06 -4.37 27.00
C ILE A 163 17.59 -4.72 26.73
N VAL A 164 17.16 -5.94 27.09
CA VAL A 164 15.77 -6.39 26.90
C VAL A 164 14.83 -5.56 27.76
N LEU A 165 15.19 -5.31 29.02
CA LEU A 165 14.40 -4.48 29.93
C LEU A 165 14.27 -3.04 29.43
N VAL A 166 15.35 -2.44 28.92
CA VAL A 166 15.32 -1.08 28.35
C VAL A 166 14.45 -1.03 27.11
N ILE A 167 14.58 -1.98 26.18
CA ILE A 167 13.76 -2.04 24.96
C ILE A 167 12.29 -2.28 25.34
N LEU A 168 12.00 -3.15 26.30
CA LEU A 168 10.64 -3.42 26.78
C LEU A 168 10.04 -2.16 27.42
N ALA A 169 10.78 -1.47 28.27
CA ALA A 169 10.34 -0.22 28.88
C ALA A 169 10.06 0.85 27.82
N LEU A 170 10.95 1.04 26.85
CA LEU A 170 10.75 1.96 25.72
C LEU A 170 9.52 1.58 24.88
N THR A 171 9.30 0.29 24.64
CA THR A 171 8.13 -0.21 23.90
C THR A 171 6.83 0.09 24.65
N ILE A 172 6.78 -0.19 25.96
CA ILE A 172 5.61 0.11 26.81
C ILE A 172 5.35 1.62 26.83
N VAL A 173 6.39 2.44 27.02
CA VAL A 173 6.28 3.90 27.01
C VAL A 173 5.77 4.40 25.65
N SER A 174 6.30 3.89 24.54
CA SER A 174 5.87 4.24 23.20
C SER A 174 4.40 3.89 22.96
N VAL A 175 3.94 2.71 23.37
CA VAL A 175 2.54 2.28 23.26
C VAL A 175 1.63 3.16 24.11
N ILE A 176 2.01 3.47 25.36
CA ILE A 176 1.22 4.35 26.24
C ILE A 176 1.11 5.75 25.65
N ILE A 177 2.23 6.31 25.17
CA ILE A 177 2.26 7.62 24.51
C ILE A 177 1.39 7.58 23.26
N GLY A 178 1.50 6.54 22.44
CA GLY A 178 0.71 6.36 21.21
C GLY A 178 -0.79 6.30 21.49
N ILE A 179 -1.23 5.55 22.50
CA ILE A 179 -2.64 5.46 22.91
C ILE A 179 -3.14 6.82 23.43
N ARG A 180 -2.31 7.56 24.18
CA ARG A 180 -2.67 8.88 24.70
C ARG A 180 -2.75 9.94 23.60
N GLN A 181 -1.78 9.95 22.70
CA GLN A 181 -1.73 10.87 21.56
C GLN A 181 -2.76 10.54 20.48
N GLY A 182 -3.19 9.29 20.35
CA GLY A 182 -4.25 8.87 19.42
C GLY A 182 -5.55 9.67 19.57
N LYS A 183 -5.85 10.17 20.77
CA LYS A 183 -6.99 11.07 21.03
C LYS A 183 -6.89 12.44 20.35
N HIS A 184 -5.68 12.87 19.99
CA HIS A 184 -5.41 14.12 19.27
C HIS A 184 -5.22 13.91 17.75
N ILE A 185 -5.10 12.66 17.29
CA ILE A 185 -4.92 12.32 15.86
C ILE A 185 -6.26 12.26 15.13
N LEU A 186 -7.36 11.93 15.83
CA LEU A 186 -8.69 12.21 15.30
C LEU A 186 -8.85 13.73 15.20
N GLY A 187 -8.74 14.25 13.98
CA GLY A 187 -8.74 15.67 13.69
C GLY A 187 -9.90 16.41 14.34
N SER A 188 -9.64 17.68 14.62
CA SER A 188 -10.58 18.70 15.11
C SER A 188 -11.80 18.95 14.20
N ASP A 189 -11.89 18.27 13.06
CA ASP A 189 -13.08 18.23 12.21
C ASP A 189 -13.86 16.96 12.53
N THR A 190 -15.09 17.11 13.04
CA THR A 190 -15.98 15.96 13.24
C THR A 190 -16.16 15.25 11.91
N PRO A 191 -15.64 14.01 11.74
CA PRO A 191 -15.76 13.32 10.48
C PRO A 191 -17.25 13.18 10.14
N PRO A 192 -17.63 13.36 8.87
CA PRO A 192 -19.00 13.18 8.43
C PRO A 192 -19.46 11.79 8.84
N THR A 193 -20.46 11.73 9.72
CA THR A 193 -21.00 10.48 10.23
C THR A 193 -22.12 10.01 9.32
N GLY A 194 -21.95 8.80 8.79
CA GLY A 194 -22.96 8.14 7.96
C GLY A 194 -23.90 7.27 8.79
N GLY A 195 -24.55 6.32 8.11
CA GLY A 195 -25.32 5.28 8.78
C GLY A 195 -24.41 4.17 9.32
N LYS A 196 -24.80 3.53 10.43
CA LYS A 196 -24.01 2.48 11.10
C LYS A 196 -23.66 1.26 10.23
N ARG A 197 -24.51 0.93 9.24
CA ARG A 197 -24.44 -0.35 8.53
C ARG A 197 -23.15 -0.53 7.71
N ALA A 198 -22.78 0.45 6.88
CA ALA A 198 -21.65 0.30 5.97
C ALA A 198 -20.29 0.15 6.69
N PRO A 199 -19.94 1.01 7.67
CA PRO A 199 -18.72 0.84 8.46
C PRO A 199 -18.69 -0.48 9.25
N MET A 200 -19.84 -0.92 9.81
CA MET A 200 -19.89 -2.20 10.53
C MET A 200 -19.74 -3.41 9.61
N ILE A 201 -20.37 -3.42 8.43
CA ILE A 201 -20.20 -4.50 7.45
C ILE A 201 -18.75 -4.59 7.01
N PHE A 202 -18.10 -3.45 6.75
CA PHE A 202 -16.68 -3.42 6.41
C PHE A 202 -15.80 -4.02 7.51
N LEU A 203 -16.02 -3.61 8.77
CA LEU A 203 -15.29 -4.17 9.90
C LEU A 203 -15.54 -5.68 10.06
N LEU A 204 -16.78 -6.15 9.86
CA LEU A 204 -17.11 -7.56 9.91
C LEU A 204 -16.40 -8.36 8.80
N CYS A 205 -16.32 -7.81 7.59
CA CYS A 205 -15.53 -8.42 6.51
C CYS A 205 -14.05 -8.49 6.86
N ILE A 206 -13.48 -7.44 7.46
CA ILE A 206 -12.10 -7.44 7.95
C ILE A 206 -11.91 -8.51 9.03
N ILE A 207 -12.80 -8.59 10.02
CA ILE A 207 -12.74 -9.59 11.08
C ILE A 207 -12.83 -11.00 10.50
N GLY A 208 -13.73 -11.22 9.53
CA GLY A 208 -13.85 -12.51 8.83
C GLY A 208 -12.56 -12.89 8.11
N TYR A 209 -11.96 -11.96 7.36
CA TYR A 209 -10.67 -12.17 6.72
C TYR A 209 -9.55 -12.46 7.73
N LEU A 210 -9.45 -11.67 8.80
CA LEU A 210 -8.46 -11.85 9.86
C LEU A 210 -8.62 -13.19 10.57
N LEU A 211 -9.86 -13.66 10.76
CA LEU A 211 -10.14 -14.94 11.38
C LEU A 211 -9.72 -16.09 10.48
N VAL A 212 -10.02 -16.02 9.18
CA VAL A 212 -9.54 -17.01 8.20
C VAL A 212 -8.01 -17.03 8.14
N ALA A 213 -7.37 -15.85 8.04
CA ALA A 213 -5.91 -15.75 8.01
C ALA A 213 -5.25 -16.26 9.31
N TRP A 214 -5.88 -16.03 10.46
CA TRP A 214 -5.40 -16.54 11.75
C TRP A 214 -5.57 -18.06 11.88
N LEU A 215 -6.69 -18.61 11.40
CA LEU A 215 -6.90 -20.06 11.31
C LEU A 215 -5.88 -20.73 10.39
N ASP A 216 -5.60 -20.11 9.23
CA ASP A 216 -4.59 -20.56 8.29
C ASP A 216 -3.20 -20.53 8.92
N ALA A 217 -2.83 -19.44 9.62
CA ALA A 217 -1.58 -19.34 10.36
C ALA A 217 -1.42 -20.41 11.45
N MET A 218 -2.51 -20.78 12.13
CA MET A 218 -2.48 -21.87 13.11
C MET A 218 -2.27 -23.25 12.47
N SER A 219 -2.62 -23.42 11.20
CA SER A 219 -2.45 -24.68 10.46
C SER A 219 -0.99 -24.96 10.08
N ILE A 220 -0.10 -23.96 10.19
CA ILE A 220 1.32 -24.08 9.90
C ILE A 220 1.96 -25.13 10.82
N SER A 221 2.65 -26.11 10.23
CA SER A 221 3.22 -27.26 10.94
C SER A 221 4.44 -26.90 11.79
N ARG A 222 5.31 -26.00 11.29
CA ARG A 222 6.50 -25.54 12.00
C ARG A 222 6.15 -24.53 13.09
N VAL A 223 6.56 -24.84 14.32
CA VAL A 223 6.26 -24.00 15.48
C VAL A 223 6.95 -22.63 15.41
N GLY A 224 8.17 -22.55 14.88
CA GLY A 224 8.85 -21.27 14.70
C GLY A 224 8.04 -20.33 13.81
N ASP A 225 7.69 -20.82 12.62
CA ASP A 225 7.07 -20.02 11.56
C ASP A 225 5.66 -19.55 11.92
N LYS A 226 4.94 -20.24 12.83
CA LYS A 226 3.59 -19.83 13.22
C LYS A 226 3.51 -18.80 14.34
N ILE A 227 4.57 -18.61 15.14
CA ILE A 227 4.49 -17.76 16.35
C ILE A 227 4.14 -16.32 16.00
N PHE A 228 4.86 -15.73 15.04
CA PHE A 228 4.63 -14.35 14.64
C PHE A 228 3.22 -14.12 14.05
N PRO A 229 2.79 -14.82 12.99
CA PRO A 229 1.49 -14.57 12.38
C PRO A 229 0.31 -14.90 13.33
N VAL A 230 0.42 -15.93 14.17
CA VAL A 230 -0.62 -16.26 15.16
C VAL A 230 -0.71 -15.19 16.26
N THR A 231 0.42 -14.69 16.76
CA THR A 231 0.43 -13.67 17.83
C THR A 231 -0.12 -12.34 17.32
N VAL A 232 0.39 -11.87 16.18
CA VAL A 232 -0.07 -10.60 15.57
C VAL A 232 -1.53 -10.71 15.15
N GLY A 233 -1.92 -11.82 14.52
CA GLY A 233 -3.30 -12.06 14.13
C GLY A 233 -4.26 -12.06 15.31
N LEU A 234 -3.89 -12.69 16.44
CA LEU A 234 -4.70 -12.70 17.65
C LEU A 234 -4.88 -11.30 18.24
N VAL A 235 -3.79 -10.54 18.38
CA VAL A 235 -3.83 -9.17 18.93
C VAL A 235 -4.70 -8.28 18.04
N THR A 236 -4.56 -8.35 16.72
CA THR A 236 -5.38 -7.59 15.78
C THR A 236 -6.85 -8.02 15.82
N LEU A 237 -7.15 -9.32 15.95
CA LEU A 237 -8.51 -9.83 16.11
C LEU A 237 -9.17 -9.31 17.39
N VAL A 238 -8.45 -9.35 18.51
CA VAL A 238 -8.94 -8.80 19.79
C VAL A 238 -9.22 -7.31 19.66
N GLY A 239 -8.33 -6.55 19.03
CA GLY A 239 -8.53 -5.12 18.77
C GLY A 239 -9.73 -4.84 17.87
N ALA A 240 -9.88 -5.60 16.78
CA ALA A 240 -11.00 -5.47 15.85
C ALA A 240 -12.34 -5.83 16.52
N PHE A 241 -12.36 -6.87 17.36
CA PHE A 241 -13.54 -7.24 18.13
C PHE A 241 -13.89 -6.19 19.19
N ALA A 242 -12.89 -5.63 19.89
CA ALA A 242 -13.10 -4.53 20.83
C ALA A 242 -13.68 -3.29 20.11
N LEU A 243 -13.20 -2.98 18.90
CA LEU A 243 -13.74 -1.91 18.07
C LEU A 243 -15.18 -2.20 17.63
N LEU A 244 -15.50 -3.44 17.25
CA LEU A 244 -16.86 -3.87 16.92
C LEU A 244 -17.81 -3.69 18.11
N VAL A 245 -17.40 -4.13 19.31
CA VAL A 245 -18.18 -3.92 20.55
C VAL A 245 -18.36 -2.42 20.84
N GLY A 246 -17.32 -1.63 20.62
CA GLY A 246 -17.36 -0.16 20.69
C GLY A 246 -18.40 0.44 19.74
N MET A 247 -18.42 -0.01 18.48
CA MET A 247 -19.41 0.41 17.49
C MET A 247 -20.83 0.01 17.90
N ILE A 248 -21.06 -1.23 18.36
CA ILE A 248 -22.39 -1.68 18.80
C ILE A 248 -22.95 -0.77 19.91
N ARG A 249 -22.09 -0.34 20.84
CA ARG A 249 -22.47 0.51 21.98
C ARG A 249 -22.55 2.00 21.65
N ALA A 250 -21.84 2.47 20.63
CA ALA A 250 -21.76 3.89 20.28
C ALA A 250 -23.03 4.40 19.58
N PRO A 251 -23.40 5.68 19.77
CA PRO A 251 -24.50 6.30 19.02
C PRO A 251 -24.14 6.52 17.54
N GLU A 252 -25.13 6.66 16.66
CA GLU A 252 -24.90 6.75 15.19
C GLU A 252 -24.02 7.94 14.78
N LYS A 253 -24.08 9.04 15.54
CA LYS A 253 -23.28 10.26 15.31
C LYS A 253 -21.85 10.18 15.86
N HIS A 254 -21.41 9.02 16.30
CA HIS A 254 -20.06 8.84 16.81
C HIS A 254 -19.05 8.75 15.67
N VAL A 255 -17.84 9.28 15.87
CA VAL A 255 -16.71 9.25 14.92
C VAL A 255 -16.29 7.83 14.46
N LEU A 256 -16.77 6.80 15.15
CA LEU A 256 -16.54 5.40 14.76
C LEU A 256 -17.33 5.01 13.50
N PHE A 257 -18.34 5.80 13.14
CA PHE A 257 -19.16 5.62 11.94
C PHE A 257 -18.84 6.67 10.88
N ALA A 258 -17.59 7.15 10.85
CA ALA A 258 -17.11 8.00 9.78
C ALA A 258 -17.36 7.33 8.42
N ASP A 259 -17.99 8.06 7.51
CA ASP A 259 -18.25 7.62 6.14
C ASP A 259 -18.14 8.81 5.22
N SER A 260 -16.97 8.98 4.58
CA SER A 260 -16.71 10.11 3.70
C SER A 260 -17.62 10.13 2.46
N GLU A 261 -18.21 9.00 2.06
CA GLU A 261 -19.18 9.00 0.94
C GLU A 261 -20.50 9.69 1.31
N LYS A 262 -20.88 9.70 2.59
CA LYS A 262 -22.17 10.22 3.06
C LYS A 262 -22.12 11.64 3.63
N GLY A 263 -20.94 12.23 3.74
CA GLY A 263 -20.77 13.65 4.04
C GLY A 263 -19.32 14.09 3.85
N GLY A 264 -19.06 15.40 3.89
CA GLY A 264 -17.75 15.97 3.62
C GLY A 264 -17.48 16.15 2.12
N GLU A 265 -16.21 16.38 1.76
CA GLU A 265 -15.79 16.74 0.38
C GLU A 265 -16.14 15.67 -0.67
N ASP A 266 -16.17 14.39 -0.29
CA ASP A 266 -16.47 13.29 -1.21
C ASP A 266 -17.99 13.17 -1.52
N ALA A 267 -18.87 13.71 -0.67
CA ALA A 267 -20.33 13.73 -0.90
C ALA A 267 -20.74 14.81 -1.93
N ASP A 268 -20.03 15.95 -1.92
CA ASP A 268 -20.20 17.02 -2.90
C ASP A 268 -19.41 16.78 -4.19
N ALA A 269 -18.70 15.65 -4.28
CA ALA A 269 -17.92 15.32 -5.46
C ALA A 269 -18.83 15.15 -6.69
N PRO A 270 -18.48 15.74 -7.84
CA PRO A 270 -19.32 15.70 -9.05
C PRO A 270 -19.53 14.28 -9.60
N HIS A 271 -18.71 13.31 -9.16
CA HIS A 271 -18.82 11.92 -9.56
C HIS A 271 -18.61 11.00 -8.36
N GLY A 272 -19.61 10.15 -8.08
CA GLY A 272 -19.55 9.18 -6.99
C GLY A 272 -18.50 8.08 -7.19
N LEU A 273 -18.08 7.49 -6.06
CA LEU A 273 -17.06 6.45 -5.92
C LEU A 273 -17.36 5.19 -6.77
N TRP A 274 -18.59 4.70 -6.74
CA TRP A 274 -18.95 3.48 -7.47
C TRP A 274 -18.83 3.66 -8.99
N ALA A 275 -19.20 4.84 -9.49
CA ALA A 275 -19.07 5.14 -10.90
C ALA A 275 -17.61 5.25 -11.33
N THR A 276 -16.70 5.76 -10.48
CA THR A 276 -15.26 5.81 -10.80
C THR A 276 -14.62 4.42 -10.72
N LEU A 277 -14.98 3.60 -9.74
CA LEU A 277 -14.57 2.19 -9.67
C LEU A 277 -15.04 1.37 -10.87
N ALA A 278 -16.27 1.59 -11.34
CA ALA A 278 -16.80 0.90 -12.51
C ALA A 278 -15.96 1.15 -13.78
N TRP A 279 -15.43 2.36 -13.96
CA TRP A 279 -14.52 2.65 -15.08
C TRP A 279 -13.22 1.87 -14.97
N PHE A 280 -12.65 1.78 -13.77
CA PHE A 280 -11.43 1.02 -13.59
C PHE A 280 -11.68 -0.49 -13.81
N ALA A 281 -12.78 -1.02 -13.29
CA ALA A 281 -13.20 -2.40 -13.54
C ALA A 281 -13.48 -2.67 -15.02
N PHE A 282 -14.08 -1.70 -15.71
CA PHE A 282 -14.30 -1.77 -17.16
C PHE A 282 -12.98 -1.89 -17.93
N LEU A 283 -11.95 -1.11 -17.59
CA LEU A 283 -10.61 -1.25 -18.18
C LEU A 283 -10.02 -2.65 -17.96
N LEU A 284 -10.20 -3.21 -16.76
CA LEU A 284 -9.70 -4.53 -16.40
C LEU A 284 -10.38 -5.65 -17.21
N VAL A 285 -11.71 -5.65 -17.24
CA VAL A 285 -12.49 -6.61 -18.02
C VAL A 285 -12.10 -6.53 -19.48
N LEU A 286 -11.99 -5.32 -20.02
CA LEU A 286 -11.65 -5.12 -21.42
C LEU A 286 -10.22 -5.59 -21.74
N SER A 287 -9.27 -5.35 -20.83
CA SER A 287 -7.89 -5.83 -20.95
C SER A 287 -7.82 -7.35 -20.94
N SER A 288 -8.62 -8.00 -20.08
CA SER A 288 -8.70 -9.47 -20.04
C SER A 288 -9.31 -10.09 -21.29
N LEU A 289 -10.22 -9.38 -21.97
CA LEU A 289 -10.91 -9.89 -23.15
C LEU A 289 -10.13 -9.64 -24.44
N LEU A 290 -9.63 -8.43 -24.64
CA LEU A 290 -9.11 -7.95 -25.93
C LEU A 290 -7.59 -7.74 -25.94
N GLY A 291 -6.94 -7.80 -24.79
CA GLY A 291 -5.57 -7.35 -24.60
C GLY A 291 -5.47 -5.85 -24.34
N PHE A 292 -4.33 -5.44 -23.77
CA PHE A 292 -4.16 -4.13 -23.14
C PHE A 292 -4.32 -2.93 -24.07
N ILE A 293 -3.71 -2.98 -25.27
CA ILE A 293 -3.72 -1.84 -26.20
C ILE A 293 -5.12 -1.59 -26.75
N LEU A 294 -5.83 -2.65 -27.16
CA LEU A 294 -7.23 -2.52 -27.61
C LEU A 294 -8.12 -2.02 -26.47
N ALA A 295 -7.90 -2.54 -25.26
CA ALA A 295 -8.64 -2.10 -24.09
C ALA A 295 -8.44 -0.62 -23.78
N ILE A 296 -7.19 -0.14 -23.75
CA ILE A 296 -6.90 1.28 -23.54
C ILE A 296 -7.51 2.14 -24.64
N THR A 297 -7.45 1.71 -25.90
CA THR A 297 -8.02 2.45 -27.03
C THR A 297 -9.51 2.70 -26.81
N ILE A 298 -10.27 1.63 -26.56
CA ILE A 298 -11.71 1.70 -26.32
C ILE A 298 -12.01 2.47 -25.02
N PHE A 299 -11.22 2.23 -23.97
CA PHE A 299 -11.37 2.91 -22.69
C PHE A 299 -11.19 4.43 -22.82
N PHE A 300 -10.16 4.90 -23.53
CA PHE A 300 -9.94 6.33 -23.76
C PHE A 300 -11.09 6.98 -24.51
N ILE A 301 -11.56 6.33 -25.59
CA ILE A 301 -12.70 6.83 -26.37
C ILE A 301 -13.94 6.91 -25.48
N ALA A 302 -14.28 5.83 -24.77
CA ALA A 302 -15.46 5.76 -23.92
C ALA A 302 -15.37 6.78 -22.76
N PHE A 303 -14.26 6.84 -22.05
CA PHE A 303 -14.06 7.71 -20.90
C PHE A 303 -14.08 9.19 -21.30
N LEU A 304 -13.34 9.57 -22.35
CA LEU A 304 -13.27 10.97 -22.78
C LEU A 304 -14.59 11.46 -23.39
N ARG A 305 -15.34 10.58 -24.06
CA ARG A 305 -16.63 10.95 -24.65
C ARG A 305 -17.74 11.00 -23.61
N ILE A 306 -17.85 9.98 -22.75
CA ILE A 306 -18.97 9.86 -21.81
C ILE A 306 -18.73 10.70 -20.55
N ARG A 307 -17.55 10.61 -19.94
CA ARG A 307 -17.23 11.32 -18.68
C ARG A 307 -16.70 12.73 -18.91
N ALA A 308 -15.73 12.87 -19.81
CA ALA A 308 -15.09 14.18 -20.03
C ALA A 308 -15.84 15.07 -21.04
N GLN A 309 -16.81 14.52 -21.78
CA GLN A 309 -17.63 15.22 -22.79
C GLN A 309 -16.77 16.01 -23.80
N VAL A 310 -15.64 15.41 -24.19
CA VAL A 310 -14.66 16.02 -25.11
C VAL A 310 -15.05 15.75 -26.57
N SER A 311 -14.75 16.68 -27.49
CA SER A 311 -15.03 16.52 -28.92
C SER A 311 -14.21 15.37 -29.54
N TRP A 312 -14.76 14.74 -30.58
CA TRP A 312 -14.14 13.60 -31.28
C TRP A 312 -12.69 13.84 -31.71
N LEU A 313 -12.39 15.03 -32.23
CA LEU A 313 -11.05 15.39 -32.66
C LEU A 313 -10.06 15.37 -31.49
N ARG A 314 -10.43 15.99 -30.36
CA ARG A 314 -9.58 16.03 -29.16
C ARG A 314 -9.45 14.65 -28.53
N THR A 315 -10.53 13.85 -28.52
CA THR A 315 -10.48 12.46 -28.07
C THR A 315 -9.50 11.64 -28.91
N GLY A 316 -9.57 11.75 -30.24
CA GLY A 316 -8.65 11.06 -31.15
C GLY A 316 -7.20 11.45 -30.91
N ILE A 317 -6.91 12.76 -30.78
CA ILE A 317 -5.56 13.25 -30.49
C ILE A 317 -5.03 12.70 -29.16
N LEU A 318 -5.80 12.83 -28.07
CA LEU A 318 -5.38 12.38 -26.74
C LEU A 318 -5.17 10.86 -26.70
N MET A 319 -6.07 10.09 -27.30
CA MET A 319 -5.95 8.64 -27.41
C MET A 319 -4.67 8.25 -28.18
N THR A 320 -4.44 8.83 -29.37
CA THR A 320 -3.26 8.53 -30.18
C THR A 320 -1.97 8.88 -29.43
N VAL A 321 -1.90 10.04 -28.80
CA VAL A 321 -0.74 10.44 -27.98
C VAL A 321 -0.50 9.44 -26.85
N SER A 322 -1.57 8.96 -26.20
CA SER A 322 -1.48 7.98 -25.10
C SER A 322 -0.94 6.64 -25.56
N ILE A 323 -1.45 6.13 -26.69
CA ILE A 323 -1.01 4.86 -27.27
C ILE A 323 0.45 4.96 -27.72
N VAL A 324 0.83 6.04 -28.39
CA VAL A 324 2.23 6.26 -28.79
C VAL A 324 3.13 6.32 -27.56
N PHE A 325 2.72 7.02 -26.52
CA PHE A 325 3.48 7.11 -25.26
C PHE A 325 3.65 5.75 -24.60
N ILE A 326 2.58 4.95 -24.47
CA ILE A 326 2.67 3.65 -23.80
C ILE A 326 3.47 2.62 -24.63
N CYS A 327 3.35 2.65 -25.96
CA CYS A 327 4.17 1.82 -26.86
C CYS A 327 5.65 2.21 -26.80
N PHE A 328 5.95 3.51 -26.77
CA PHE A 328 7.32 3.99 -26.58
C PHE A 328 7.88 3.51 -25.23
N LEU A 329 7.11 3.65 -24.16
CA LEU A 329 7.53 3.28 -22.81
C LEU A 329 7.69 1.75 -22.66
N ALA A 330 6.80 0.96 -23.26
CA ALA A 330 6.94 -0.50 -23.31
C ALA A 330 8.17 -0.93 -24.12
N GLY A 331 8.39 -0.30 -25.28
CA GLY A 331 9.56 -0.55 -26.13
C GLY A 331 10.88 -0.20 -25.45
N THR A 332 10.96 0.92 -24.72
CA THR A 332 12.19 1.28 -23.98
C THR A 332 12.46 0.37 -22.79
N LEU A 333 11.41 -0.19 -22.19
CA LEU A 333 11.52 -1.16 -21.11
C LEU A 333 11.73 -2.60 -21.60
N GLY A 334 11.65 -2.86 -22.91
CA GLY A 334 11.73 -4.22 -23.48
C GLY A 334 10.64 -5.14 -22.94
N ARG A 335 9.43 -4.61 -22.69
CA ARG A 335 8.30 -5.35 -22.12
C ARG A 335 7.14 -5.41 -23.11
N ASP A 336 6.55 -6.60 -23.21
CA ASP A 336 5.32 -6.81 -23.96
C ASP A 336 4.09 -6.50 -23.11
N PHE A 337 2.99 -6.21 -23.82
CA PHE A 337 1.68 -5.97 -23.24
C PHE A 337 1.01 -7.30 -22.88
N PRO A 338 0.15 -7.31 -21.84
CA PRO A 338 -0.54 -8.53 -21.44
C PRO A 338 -1.55 -8.95 -22.52
N PRO A 339 -1.50 -10.22 -22.96
CA PRO A 339 -2.48 -10.77 -23.88
C PRO A 339 -3.82 -10.90 -23.16
N GLY A 340 -4.91 -10.67 -23.89
CA GLY A 340 -6.25 -11.05 -23.47
C GLY A 340 -6.66 -12.39 -24.08
N LEU A 341 -7.89 -12.80 -23.82
CA LEU A 341 -8.49 -14.00 -24.40
C LEU A 341 -8.47 -13.98 -25.93
N LEU A 342 -8.59 -12.81 -26.56
CA LEU A 342 -8.52 -12.66 -28.01
C LEU A 342 -7.21 -13.22 -28.60
N GLN A 343 -6.09 -12.98 -27.91
CA GLN A 343 -4.75 -13.40 -28.33
C GLN A 343 -4.57 -14.94 -28.24
N GLU A 344 -5.39 -15.64 -27.45
CA GLU A 344 -5.42 -17.11 -27.43
C GLU A 344 -6.02 -17.68 -28.73
N PHE A 345 -6.98 -16.97 -29.32
CA PHE A 345 -7.65 -17.40 -30.55
C PHE A 345 -7.00 -16.84 -31.82
N VAL A 346 -6.37 -15.66 -31.75
CA VAL A 346 -5.80 -14.95 -32.90
C VAL A 346 -4.41 -14.41 -32.58
N ARG A 347 -3.41 -14.79 -33.37
CA ARG A 347 -2.07 -14.20 -33.28
C ARG A 347 -2.06 -12.83 -33.95
N LEU A 348 -1.95 -11.78 -33.15
CA LEU A 348 -1.86 -10.40 -33.62
C LEU A 348 -0.40 -9.90 -33.61
N PRO A 349 -0.02 -8.97 -34.52
CA PRO A 349 1.31 -8.39 -34.53
C PRO A 349 1.50 -7.40 -33.37
N TRP A 350 2.74 -7.20 -32.93
CA TRP A 350 3.07 -6.21 -31.91
C TRP A 350 2.64 -4.80 -32.38
N PRO A 351 2.02 -3.96 -31.55
CA PRO A 351 1.84 -4.04 -30.08
C PRO A 351 0.54 -4.73 -29.62
N LEU A 352 -0.16 -5.46 -30.49
CA LEU A 352 -1.43 -6.16 -30.19
C LEU A 352 -1.25 -7.62 -29.80
N THR A 353 0.00 -8.07 -29.68
CA THR A 353 0.46 -9.42 -29.37
C THR A 353 -0.22 -10.06 -28.17
#